data_AF-A0A849BRY4-F1
#
_entry.id   AF-A0A849BRY4-F1
#
_cell.length_a   1.000
_cell.length_b   1.000
_cell.length_c   1.000
_cell.angle_alpha   90.00
_cell.angle_beta   90.00
_cell.angle_gamma   90.00
#
_symmetry.space_group_name_H-M   'P 1'
#
loop_
_entity.id
_entity.type
_entity.pdbx_description
1 polymer ?
#
loop_
_entity_poly.entity_id
_entity_poly.type
_entity_poly.pdbx_seq_one_letter_code
_entity_poly.pdbx_strand_id
1 'polypeptide(L)'
;MYAQACASCHGAKLQGRANWRERLSNGRMPAPPHDASGHTWHHADAVLFAITKHGLVPGVTAPAGYVSDMPAFDRSDDDIVAVLAYIKSTWPDKVEAAQREVTDQHASQP
;
A
#
# COMPACT_ATOMS: atom_id res chain seq x y z
N MET A 1 -9.93 5.32 10.98
CA MET A 1 -8.85 5.66 10.02
C MET A 1 -9.06 4.97 8.67
N TYR A 2 -8.91 3.64 8.55
CA TYR A 2 -9.05 2.95 7.25
C TYR A 2 -10.38 3.23 6.50
N ALA A 3 -11.51 3.03 7.19
CA ALA A 3 -12.84 3.18 6.57
C ALA A 3 -13.12 4.60 6.04
N GLN A 4 -12.49 5.62 6.62
CA GLN A 4 -12.71 7.02 6.26
C GLN A 4 -11.84 7.49 5.10
N ALA A 5 -10.66 6.89 4.92
CA ALA A 5 -9.62 7.41 4.03
C ALA A 5 -9.18 6.43 2.93
N CYS A 6 -9.27 5.11 3.16
CA CYS A 6 -8.69 4.09 2.28
C CYS A 6 -9.77 3.25 1.58
N ALA A 7 -10.87 2.96 2.28
CA ALA A 7 -11.89 2.01 1.83
C ALA A 7 -12.65 2.43 0.55
N SER A 8 -12.69 3.72 0.21
CA SER A 8 -13.33 4.22 -1.03
C SER A 8 -12.61 3.74 -2.29
N CYS A 9 -11.30 3.45 -2.19
CA CYS A 9 -10.49 2.93 -3.29
C CYS A 9 -10.15 1.45 -3.09
N HIS A 10 -9.70 1.07 -1.90
CA HIS A 10 -9.23 -0.27 -1.59
C HIS A 10 -10.32 -1.22 -1.08
N GLY A 11 -11.57 -0.74 -1.01
CA GLY A 11 -12.72 -1.51 -0.59
C GLY A 11 -12.85 -1.64 0.93
N ALA A 12 -14.08 -1.73 1.43
CA ALA A 12 -14.35 -1.84 2.87
C ALA A 12 -13.78 -3.11 3.52
N LYS A 13 -13.53 -4.15 2.71
CA LYS A 13 -12.94 -5.43 3.14
C LYS A 13 -11.53 -5.63 2.57
N LEU A 14 -10.84 -4.53 2.22
CA LEU A 14 -9.48 -4.56 1.68
C LEU A 14 -9.35 -5.28 0.32
N GLN A 15 -10.46 -5.53 -0.37
CA GLN A 15 -10.52 -6.37 -1.57
C GLN A 15 -10.05 -5.66 -2.85
N GLY A 16 -9.74 -4.36 -2.78
CA GLY A 16 -9.37 -3.55 -3.93
C GLY A 16 -10.51 -3.34 -4.92
N ARG A 17 -10.15 -2.86 -6.11
CA ARG A 17 -11.08 -2.80 -7.26
C ARG A 17 -11.03 -4.09 -8.07
N ALA A 18 -12.12 -4.37 -8.78
CA ALA A 18 -12.16 -5.45 -9.77
C ALA A 18 -11.07 -5.25 -10.84
N ASN A 19 -10.53 -6.35 -11.35
CA ASN A 19 -9.48 -6.38 -12.38
C ASN A 19 -8.29 -5.45 -12.05
N TRP A 20 -7.89 -5.36 -10.78
CA TRP A 20 -6.81 -4.45 -10.35
C TRP A 20 -5.45 -4.69 -11.01
N ARG A 21 -5.26 -5.85 -11.65
CA ARG A 21 -4.05 -6.18 -12.43
C ARG A 21 -4.12 -5.72 -13.89
N GLU A 22 -5.26 -5.20 -14.34
CA GLU A 22 -5.47 -4.68 -15.69
C GLU A 22 -5.49 -3.15 -15.67
N ARG A 23 -4.80 -2.53 -16.64
CA ARG A 23 -4.81 -1.07 -16.77
C ARG A 23 -6.19 -0.60 -17.19
N LEU A 24 -6.62 0.52 -16.60
CA LEU A 24 -7.78 1.27 -17.04
C LEU A 24 -7.53 1.90 -18.42
N SER A 25 -8.59 2.38 -19.07
CA SER A 25 -8.50 3.08 -20.37
C SER A 25 -7.61 4.31 -20.35
N ASN A 26 -7.41 4.93 -19.18
CA ASN A 26 -6.48 6.04 -18.97
C ASN A 26 -5.03 5.59 -18.71
N GLY A 27 -4.74 4.29 -18.80
CA GLY A 27 -3.43 3.69 -18.60
C GLY A 27 -3.01 3.48 -17.14
N ARG A 28 -3.79 3.93 -16.14
CA ARG A 28 -3.47 3.77 -14.72
C ARG A 28 -3.90 2.39 -14.19
N MET A 29 -3.28 1.97 -13.10
CA MET A 29 -3.68 0.74 -12.40
C MET A 29 -4.80 1.04 -11.40
N PRO A 30 -5.85 0.21 -11.30
CA PRO A 30 -6.84 0.32 -10.24
C PRO A 30 -6.20 0.10 -8.86
N ALA A 31 -6.87 0.58 -7.80
CA ALA A 31 -6.42 0.36 -6.44
C ALA A 31 -6.34 -1.16 -6.11
N PRO A 32 -5.16 -1.67 -5.71
CA PRO A 32 -4.98 -3.09 -5.42
C PRO A 32 -5.68 -3.49 -4.10
N PRO A 33 -5.97 -4.78 -3.90
CA PRO A 33 -6.33 -5.31 -2.61
C PRO A 33 -5.21 -5.07 -1.61
N HIS A 34 -5.60 -4.77 -0.39
CA HIS A 34 -4.72 -4.73 0.77
C HIS A 34 -4.76 -6.04 1.57
N ASP A 35 -5.66 -6.97 1.25
CA ASP A 35 -5.64 -8.33 1.82
C ASP A 35 -4.54 -9.21 1.18
N ALA A 36 -4.49 -10.48 1.58
CA ALA A 36 -3.50 -11.45 1.12
C ALA A 36 -3.53 -11.73 -0.40
N SER A 37 -4.61 -11.39 -1.11
CA SER A 37 -4.71 -11.57 -2.57
C SER A 37 -4.00 -10.46 -3.38
N GLY A 38 -3.69 -9.35 -2.69
CA GLY A 38 -3.02 -8.17 -3.21
C GLY A 38 -1.50 -8.30 -3.28
N HIS A 39 -0.83 -7.16 -3.29
CA HIS A 39 0.63 -7.07 -3.38
C HIS A 39 1.28 -6.16 -2.32
N THR A 40 0.49 -5.59 -1.40
CA THR A 40 0.97 -4.62 -0.42
C THR A 40 2.07 -5.21 0.47
N TRP A 41 1.96 -6.50 0.80
CA TRP A 41 2.90 -7.22 1.65
C TRP A 41 4.27 -7.47 1.00
N HIS A 42 4.45 -7.20 -0.30
CA HIS A 42 5.76 -7.21 -0.96
C HIS A 42 6.62 -5.97 -0.67
N HIS A 43 6.10 -5.00 0.09
CA HIS A 43 6.78 -3.74 0.35
C HIS A 43 7.10 -3.59 1.83
N ALA A 44 8.28 -3.03 2.12
CA ALA A 44 8.73 -2.75 3.48
C ALA A 44 7.89 -1.66 4.15
N ASP A 45 7.82 -1.69 5.49
CA ASP A 45 7.06 -0.69 6.26
C ASP A 45 7.46 0.76 5.93
N ALA A 46 8.75 1.05 5.76
CA ALA A 46 9.23 2.38 5.39
C ALA A 46 8.71 2.84 4.01
N VAL A 47 8.63 1.92 3.05
CA VAL A 47 8.10 2.19 1.70
C VAL A 47 6.59 2.41 1.76
N LEU A 48 5.86 1.57 2.50
CA LEU A 48 4.41 1.71 2.69
C LEU A 48 4.05 3.02 3.41
N PHE A 49 4.85 3.41 4.41
CA PHE A 49 4.72 4.68 5.10
C PHE A 49 4.95 5.85 4.14
N ALA A 50 6.05 5.83 3.37
CA ALA A 50 6.37 6.89 2.42
C ALA A 50 5.30 7.04 1.33
N ILE A 51 4.79 5.93 0.78
CA ILE A 51 3.67 5.93 -0.18
C ILE A 51 2.43 6.57 0.44
N THR A 52 2.12 6.25 1.69
CA THR A 52 0.92 6.80 2.35
C THR A 52 1.09 8.29 2.66
N LYS A 53 2.26 8.69 3.18
CA LYS A 53 2.54 10.09 3.55
C LYS A 53 2.66 11.02 2.34
N HIS A 54 3.33 10.56 1.28
CA HIS A 54 3.75 11.39 0.16
C HIS A 54 3.07 11.04 -1.17
N GLY A 55 2.29 9.96 -1.20
CA GLY A 55 1.68 9.43 -2.42
C GLY A 55 2.64 8.56 -3.24
N LEU A 56 2.13 8.03 -4.36
CA LEU A 56 2.95 7.33 -5.36
C LEU A 56 3.59 8.36 -6.30
N VAL A 57 4.80 8.80 -5.95
CA VAL A 57 5.55 9.83 -6.67
C VAL A 57 6.54 9.16 -7.65
N PRO A 58 6.41 9.40 -8.97
CA PRO A 58 7.33 8.83 -9.95
C PRO A 58 8.77 9.26 -9.71
N GLY A 59 9.68 8.28 -9.70
CA GLY A 59 11.10 8.45 -9.40
C GLY A 59 11.45 8.47 -7.91
N VAL A 60 10.47 8.42 -7.01
CA VAL A 60 10.69 8.42 -5.55
C VAL A 60 10.11 7.15 -4.92
N THR A 61 8.79 7.01 -4.92
CA THR A 61 8.08 5.83 -4.38
C THR A 61 7.48 4.95 -5.48
N ALA A 62 7.68 5.34 -6.76
CA ALA A 62 7.27 4.59 -7.94
C ALA A 62 8.34 4.69 -9.04
N PRO A 63 8.36 3.80 -10.05
CA PRO A 63 9.23 3.96 -11.22
C PRO A 63 9.06 5.32 -11.91
N ALA A 64 10.11 5.79 -12.59
CA ALA A 64 10.06 7.02 -13.36
C ALA A 64 8.92 6.96 -14.40
N GLY A 65 8.13 8.03 -14.49
CA GLY A 65 6.98 8.11 -15.38
C GLY A 65 5.74 7.32 -14.95
N TYR A 66 5.75 6.64 -13.79
CA TYR A 66 4.57 5.96 -13.27
C TYR A 66 3.51 6.97 -12.79
N VAL A 67 2.29 6.85 -13.31
CA VAL A 67 1.15 7.71 -12.94
C VAL A 67 0.15 6.89 -12.13
N SER A 68 -0.17 7.37 -10.93
CA SER A 68 -1.07 6.70 -9.98
C SER A 68 -2.19 7.63 -9.50
N ASP A 69 -3.31 7.03 -9.09
CA ASP A 69 -4.41 7.72 -8.41
C ASP A 69 -4.26 7.73 -6.88
N MET A 70 -3.19 7.12 -6.33
CA MET A 70 -2.93 7.08 -4.89
C MET A 70 -2.37 8.42 -4.39
N PRO A 71 -3.14 9.21 -3.62
CA PRO A 71 -2.74 10.54 -3.19
C PRO A 71 -1.78 10.47 -1.99
N ALA A 72 -1.15 11.61 -1.69
CA ALA A 72 -0.54 11.86 -0.40
C ALA A 72 -1.62 12.08 0.67
N PHE A 73 -1.42 11.54 1.87
CA PHE A 73 -2.32 11.78 3.01
C PHE A 73 -1.69 12.76 4.01
N ASP A 74 -2.37 13.88 4.23
CA ASP A 74 -2.06 14.80 5.32
C ASP A 74 -2.59 14.25 6.65
N ARG A 75 -1.83 13.35 7.26
CA ARG A 75 -2.13 12.69 8.55
C ARG A 75 -0.89 12.66 9.42
N SER A 76 -1.11 12.48 10.73
CA SER A 76 -0.01 12.25 11.67
C SER A 76 0.70 10.93 11.34
N ASP A 77 1.95 10.82 11.77
CA ASP A 77 2.72 9.60 11.55
C ASP A 77 2.10 8.42 12.31
N ASP A 78 1.57 8.66 13.51
CA ASP A 78 0.84 7.67 14.30
C ASP A 78 -0.42 7.16 13.58
N ASP A 79 -1.17 8.03 12.90
CA ASP A 79 -2.35 7.61 12.12
C ASP A 79 -1.96 6.72 10.94
N ILE A 80 -0.84 7.04 10.29
CA ILE A 80 -0.31 6.24 9.17
C ILE A 80 0.16 4.88 9.69
N VAL A 81 0.92 4.86 10.78
CA VAL A 81 1.35 3.60 11.41
C VAL A 81 0.14 2.78 11.84
N ALA A 82 -0.88 3.39 12.43
CA ALA A 82 -2.09 2.69 12.87
C ALA A 82 -2.88 2.08 11.70
N VAL A 83 -3.02 2.79 10.57
CA VAL A 83 -3.73 2.23 9.40
C VAL A 83 -2.95 1.12 8.73
N LEU A 84 -1.62 1.23 8.66
CA LEU A 84 -0.76 0.17 8.14
C LEU A 84 -0.81 -1.06 9.05
N ALA A 85 -0.74 -0.89 10.37
CA ALA A 85 -0.89 -1.97 11.34
C ALA A 85 -2.24 -2.68 11.20
N TYR A 86 -3.33 -1.93 11.01
CA TYR A 86 -4.64 -2.50 10.72
C TYR A 86 -4.62 -3.36 9.45
N ILE A 87 -4.07 -2.86 8.34
CA ILE A 87 -3.95 -3.63 7.09
C ILE A 87 -3.16 -4.93 7.33
N LYS A 88 -2.01 -4.84 7.98
CA LYS A 88 -1.13 -5.99 8.29
C LYS A 88 -1.85 -7.04 9.15
N SER A 89 -2.68 -6.61 10.10
CA SER A 89 -3.42 -7.53 10.98
C SER A 89 -4.46 -8.39 10.27
N THR A 90 -4.78 -8.09 9.00
CA THR A 90 -5.71 -8.89 8.19
C THR A 90 -5.04 -10.03 7.45
N TRP A 91 -3.71 -10.07 7.44
CA TRP A 91 -2.95 -11.06 6.69
C TRP A 91 -2.83 -12.38 7.47
N PRO A 92 -2.84 -13.53 6.79
CA PRO A 92 -2.42 -14.78 7.40
C PRO A 92 -0.97 -14.71 7.86
N ASP A 93 -0.63 -15.45 8.92
CA ASP A 93 0.71 -15.44 9.56
C ASP A 93 1.86 -15.57 8.55
N LYS A 94 1.71 -16.42 7.53
CA LYS A 94 2.74 -16.61 6.49
C LYS A 94 2.99 -15.33 5.67
N VAL A 95 1.94 -14.58 5.35
CA VAL A 95 2.04 -13.32 4.58
C VAL A 95 2.60 -12.22 5.46
N GLU A 96 2.19 -12.14 6.73
CA GLU A 96 2.77 -11.20 7.69
C GLU A 96 4.26 -11.46 7.91
N ALA A 97 4.66 -12.73 8.07
CA ALA A 97 6.06 -13.12 8.22
C ALA A 97 6.91 -12.75 6.99
N ALA A 98 6.39 -12.98 5.78
CA ALA A 98 7.06 -12.58 4.54
C ALA A 98 7.24 -11.05 4.46
N GLN A 99 6.22 -10.28 4.83
CA GLN A 99 6.33 -8.82 4.82
C GLN A 99 7.31 -8.28 5.87
N ARG A 100 7.38 -8.94 7.03
CA ARG A 100 8.38 -8.63 8.07
C ARG A 100 9.79 -8.83 7.53
N GLU A 101 10.04 -9.94 6.83
CA GLU A 101 11.33 -10.19 6.20
C GLU A 101 11.69 -9.11 5.17
N VAL A 102 10.75 -8.67 4.33
CA VAL A 102 10.97 -7.55 3.39
C VAL A 102 11.33 -6.26 4.14
N THR A 103 10.67 -6.00 5.29
CA THR A 103 10.96 -4.83 6.12
C THR A 103 12.37 -4.90 6.71
N ASP A 104 12.76 -6.04 7.28
CA ASP A 104 14.08 -6.24 7.89
C ASP A 104 15.20 -6.14 6.84
N GLN A 105 14.99 -6.73 5.65
CA GLN A 105 15.92 -6.62 4.53
C GLN A 105 16.09 -5.17 4.07
N HIS A 106 15.02 -4.41 3.98
CA HIS A 106 15.09 -3.00 3.60
C HIS A 106 15.82 -2.15 4.64
N ALA A 107 15.56 -2.39 5.93
CA ALA A 107 16.25 -1.70 7.02
C ALA A 107 17.75 -2.02 7.11
N SER A 108 18.16 -3.15 6.54
CA SER A 108 19.55 -3.61 6.49
C SER A 108 20.32 -3.11 5.26
N GLN A 109 19.68 -2.39 4.34
CA GLN A 109 20.35 -1.80 3.18
C GLN A 109 21.19 -0.59 3.62
N PRO A 110 22.44 -0.48 3.16
CA PRO A 110 23.34 0.61 3.54
C PRO A 110 22.95 1.96 2.94
#